data_AF-A0A0R1J0V3-F1
#
_entry.id   AF-A0A0R1J0V3-F1
#
_cell.length_a   1.000
_cell.length_b   1.000
_cell.length_c   1.000
_cell.angle_alpha   90.00
_cell.angle_beta   90.00
_cell.angle_gamma   90.00
#
_symmetry.space_group_name_H-M   'P 1'
#
loop_
_entity.id
_entity.type
_entity.pdbx_description
1 polymer ?
#
loop_
_entity_poly.entity_id
_entity_poly.type
_entity_poly.pdbx_seq_one_letter_code
_entity_poly.pdbx_strand_id
1 'polypeptide(L)'
;MGKTIARGQLLETNVFVERFLTYREVFVEYFKTMNLIERGEALTHENYSRLTYNYVINVKRFSQLCNSYITKYHLESSKLDQTLNSYFIELINGLDCMDQKHNVLNRELSIEAQQKIKNCESKFMETIGKYIG
;
A
#
# COMPACT_ATOMS: atom_id res chain seq x y z
N MET A 1 -21.09 -12.28 18.84
CA MET A 1 -20.17 -12.83 19.86
C MET A 1 -18.77 -12.46 19.42
N GLY A 2 -18.15 -11.45 20.07
CA GLY A 2 -16.78 -11.05 19.76
C GLY A 2 -15.82 -12.13 20.24
N LYS A 3 -14.98 -12.66 19.35
CA LYS A 3 -13.88 -13.54 19.76
C LYS A 3 -12.89 -12.67 20.55
N THR A 4 -12.75 -12.94 21.84
CA THR A 4 -11.70 -12.31 22.65
C THR A 4 -10.34 -12.67 22.04
N ILE A 5 -9.66 -11.68 21.46
CA ILE A 5 -8.31 -11.86 20.91
C ILE A 5 -7.35 -12.16 22.06
N ALA A 6 -6.54 -13.21 21.91
CA ALA A 6 -5.51 -13.54 22.89
C ALA A 6 -4.49 -12.40 22.99
N ARG A 7 -3.98 -12.10 24.19
CA ARG A 7 -3.02 -11.00 24.43
C ARG A 7 -1.80 -11.05 23.48
N GLY A 8 -1.30 -12.25 23.17
CA GLY A 8 -0.20 -12.44 22.23
C GLY A 8 -0.57 -12.01 20.79
N GLN A 9 -1.75 -12.38 20.34
CA GLN A 9 -2.26 -11.99 19.02
C GLN A 9 -2.51 -10.47 18.93
N LEU A 10 -2.98 -9.82 20.00
CA LEU A 10 -3.11 -8.36 20.05
C LEU A 10 -1.76 -7.65 19.86
N LEU A 11 -0.73 -8.10 20.57
CA LEU A 11 0.63 -7.55 20.44
C LEU A 11 1.16 -7.73 19.01
N GLU A 12 0.99 -8.91 18.43
CA GLU A 12 1.41 -9.15 17.05
C GLU A 12 0.60 -8.35 16.03
N THR A 13 -0.68 -8.09 16.30
CA THR A 13 -1.52 -7.23 15.45
C THR A 13 -1.00 -5.80 15.48
N ASN A 14 -0.59 -5.29 16.65
CA ASN A 14 0.00 -3.95 16.76
C ASN A 14 1.31 -3.84 15.97
N VAL A 15 2.18 -4.85 16.08
CA VAL A 15 3.44 -4.90 15.29
C VAL A 15 3.14 -4.96 13.80
N PHE A 16 2.11 -5.71 13.40
CA PHE A 16 1.66 -5.76 12.01
C PHE A 16 1.15 -4.39 11.51
N VAL A 17 0.36 -3.69 12.32
CA VAL A 17 -0.14 -2.33 12.02
C VAL A 17 1.02 -1.33 11.88
N GLU A 18 1.99 -1.35 12.79
CA GLU A 18 3.17 -0.47 12.69
C GLU A 18 3.91 -0.69 11.37
N ARG A 19 4.18 -1.96 11.02
CA ARG A 19 4.82 -2.30 9.74
C ARG A 19 3.98 -1.87 8.54
N PHE A 20 2.66 -2.00 8.62
CA PHE A 20 1.75 -1.53 7.59
C PHE A 20 1.90 -0.02 7.36
N LEU A 21 1.90 0.77 8.44
CA LEU A 21 2.05 2.22 8.38
C LEU A 21 3.43 2.64 7.83
N THR A 22 4.49 1.90 8.16
CA THR A 22 5.82 2.13 7.58
C THR A 22 5.84 1.88 6.07
N TYR A 23 5.29 0.75 5.60
CA TYR A 23 5.26 0.45 4.16
C TYR A 23 4.36 1.43 3.38
N ARG A 24 3.24 1.86 3.98
CA ARG A 24 2.41 2.93 3.41
C ARG A 24 3.24 4.18 3.07
N GLU A 25 4.12 4.60 3.96
CA GLU A 25 4.97 5.78 3.72
C GLU A 25 5.88 5.60 2.51
N VAL A 26 6.42 4.41 2.28
CA VAL A 26 7.20 4.09 1.08
C VAL A 26 6.39 4.33 -0.20
N PHE A 27 5.11 3.96 -0.21
CA PHE A 27 4.24 4.17 -1.36
C PHE A 27 3.84 5.64 -1.53
N VAL A 28 3.67 6.39 -0.44
CA VAL A 28 3.45 7.84 -0.51
C VAL A 28 4.67 8.56 -1.08
N GLU A 29 5.88 8.18 -0.65
CA GLU A 29 7.13 8.76 -1.15
C GLU A 29 7.35 8.48 -2.63
N TYR A 30 6.86 7.36 -3.16
CA TYR A 30 6.86 7.10 -4.60
C TYR A 30 6.11 8.19 -5.38
N PHE A 31 4.86 8.50 -5.03
CA PHE A 31 4.07 9.53 -5.73
C PHE A 31 4.66 10.93 -5.55
N LYS A 32 5.19 11.25 -4.36
CA LYS A 32 5.90 12.51 -4.14
C LYS A 32 7.13 12.64 -5.04
N THR A 33 7.93 11.58 -5.11
CA THR A 33 9.15 11.57 -5.93
C THR A 33 8.81 11.71 -7.41
N MET A 34 7.75 11.05 -7.89
CA MET A 34 7.27 11.22 -9.27
C MET A 34 6.94 12.68 -9.58
N ASN A 35 6.22 13.36 -8.69
CA ASN A 35 5.88 14.78 -8.87
C ASN A 35 7.12 15.70 -8.87
N LEU A 36 8.16 15.39 -8.08
CA LEU A 36 9.40 16.16 -8.07
C LEU A 36 10.19 16.00 -9.38
N ILE A 37 10.29 14.78 -9.89
CA ILE A 37 10.94 14.51 -11.20
C ILE A 37 10.18 15.26 -12.30
N GLU A 38 8.86 15.27 -12.26
CA GLU A 38 8.03 15.90 -13.29
C GLU A 38 8.16 17.43 -13.32
N ARG A 39 8.47 18.05 -12.18
CA ARG A 39 8.80 19.49 -12.08
C ARG A 39 10.22 19.83 -12.53
N GLY A 40 11.04 18.83 -12.90
CA GLY A 40 12.45 19.01 -13.23
C GLY A 40 13.34 19.25 -12.01
N GLU A 41 12.85 18.95 -10.81
CA GLU A 41 13.58 19.11 -9.54
C GLU A 41 14.49 17.89 -9.26
N ALA A 42 14.45 16.87 -10.12
CA ALA A 42 15.32 15.69 -10.10
C ALA A 42 15.72 15.26 -11.53
N LEU A 43 16.91 14.66 -11.70
CA LEU A 43 17.43 14.21 -13.01
C LEU A 43 16.41 13.26 -13.71
N THR A 44 16.00 13.56 -14.93
CA THR A 44 14.68 13.14 -15.48
C THR A 44 14.63 11.82 -16.26
N HIS A 45 15.73 11.30 -16.80
CA HIS A 45 15.64 10.25 -17.83
C HIS A 45 15.85 8.81 -17.34
N GLU A 46 16.55 8.58 -16.22
CA GLU A 46 16.77 7.22 -15.69
C GLU A 46 15.89 6.89 -14.46
N ASN A 47 15.17 7.88 -13.93
CA ASN A 47 14.61 7.77 -12.58
C ASN A 47 13.21 7.16 -12.51
N TYR A 48 12.31 7.39 -13.47
CA TYR A 48 10.93 6.86 -13.38
C TYR A 48 10.89 5.33 -13.47
N SER A 49 11.55 4.73 -14.47
CA SER A 49 11.56 3.27 -14.63
C SER A 49 12.12 2.57 -13.39
N ARG A 50 13.23 3.09 -12.84
CA ARG A 50 13.84 2.59 -11.60
C ARG A 50 12.93 2.78 -10.38
N LEU A 51 12.29 3.94 -10.27
CA LEU A 51 11.37 4.25 -9.20
C LEU A 51 10.14 3.32 -9.23
N THR A 52 9.55 3.08 -10.41
CA THR A 52 8.45 2.13 -10.60
C THR A 52 8.87 0.69 -10.33
N TYR A 53 10.06 0.29 -10.76
CA TYR A 53 10.61 -1.04 -10.45
C TYR A 53 10.74 -1.26 -8.92
N ASN A 54 11.31 -0.27 -8.22
CA ASN A 54 11.43 -0.31 -6.76
C ASN A 54 10.06 -0.35 -6.07
N TYR A 55 9.09 0.41 -6.58
CA TYR A 55 7.72 0.39 -6.08
C TYR A 55 7.12 -1.01 -6.17
N VAL A 56 7.19 -1.66 -7.34
CA VAL A 56 6.65 -3.01 -7.55
C VAL A 56 7.32 -4.04 -6.63
N ILE A 57 8.64 -3.95 -6.43
CA ILE A 57 9.36 -4.80 -5.47
C ILE A 57 8.81 -4.61 -4.06
N ASN A 58 8.61 -3.36 -3.64
CA ASN A 58 8.10 -3.05 -2.31
C ASN A 58 6.66 -3.53 -2.13
N VAL A 59 5.79 -3.39 -3.14
CA VAL A 59 4.43 -3.95 -3.12
C VAL A 59 4.47 -5.46 -2.95
N LYS A 60 5.32 -6.17 -3.71
CA LYS A 60 5.47 -7.63 -3.61
C LYS A 60 5.93 -8.08 -2.23
N ARG A 61 6.99 -7.45 -1.70
CA ARG A 61 7.54 -7.77 -0.36
C ARG A 61 6.51 -7.49 0.73
N PHE A 62 5.80 -6.38 0.62
CA PHE A 62 4.79 -6.00 1.59
C PHE A 62 3.59 -6.94 1.57
N SER A 63 3.11 -7.32 0.38
CA SER A 63 2.06 -8.32 0.21
C SER A 63 2.42 -9.65 0.86
N GLN A 64 3.67 -10.11 0.72
CA GLN A 64 4.14 -11.33 1.40
C GLN A 64 4.09 -11.21 2.93
N LEU A 65 4.50 -10.06 3.47
CA LEU A 65 4.44 -9.79 4.91
C LEU A 65 3.00 -9.81 5.42
N CYS A 66 2.09 -9.15 4.71
CA CYS A 66 0.68 -9.13 5.09
C CYS A 66 0.03 -10.51 4.97
N ASN A 67 0.28 -11.25 3.89
CA ASN A 67 -0.24 -12.61 3.70
C ASN A 67 0.27 -13.56 4.79
N SER A 68 1.52 -13.41 5.23
CA SER A 68 2.04 -14.19 6.37
C SER A 68 1.22 -13.96 7.63
N TYR A 69 0.77 -12.74 7.89
CA TYR A 69 -0.09 -12.42 9.04
C TYR A 69 -1.51 -13.00 8.85
N ILE A 70 -2.10 -12.80 7.66
CA ILE A 70 -3.43 -13.34 7.32
C ILE A 70 -3.46 -14.85 7.54
N THR A 71 -2.48 -15.58 7.00
CA THR A 71 -2.44 -17.03 7.09
C THR A 71 -2.13 -17.53 8.50
N LYS A 72 -1.25 -16.86 9.25
CA LYS A 72 -0.95 -17.23 10.63
C LYS A 72 -2.21 -17.24 11.52
N TYR A 73 -3.13 -16.32 11.26
CA TYR A 73 -4.35 -16.16 12.06
C TYR A 73 -5.62 -16.69 11.38
N HIS A 74 -5.48 -17.43 10.28
CA HIS A 74 -6.58 -18.01 9.52
C HIS A 74 -7.64 -16.97 9.12
N LEU A 75 -7.17 -15.82 8.63
CA LEU A 75 -8.00 -14.67 8.26
C LEU A 75 -8.31 -14.65 6.75
N GLU A 76 -7.98 -15.70 6.01
CA GLU A 76 -8.30 -15.80 4.59
C GLU A 76 -9.80 -15.63 4.34
N SER A 77 -10.15 -14.93 3.26
CA SER A 77 -11.53 -14.59 2.90
C SER A 77 -12.28 -13.73 3.92
N SER A 78 -11.64 -13.33 5.02
CA SER A 78 -12.23 -12.40 5.99
C SER A 78 -12.36 -10.99 5.42
N LYS A 79 -13.13 -10.14 6.08
CA LYS A 79 -13.22 -8.72 5.72
C LYS A 79 -11.86 -8.01 5.80
N LEU A 80 -10.99 -8.45 6.72
CA LEU A 80 -9.64 -7.90 6.87
C LEU A 80 -8.78 -8.25 5.65
N ASP A 81 -8.82 -9.50 5.20
CA ASP A 81 -8.17 -9.94 3.95
C ASP A 81 -8.73 -9.21 2.72
N GLN A 82 -10.06 -9.10 2.58
CA GLN A 82 -10.70 -8.41 1.45
C GLN A 82 -10.31 -6.91 1.35
N THR A 83 -10.31 -6.20 2.48
CA THR A 83 -9.97 -4.77 2.52
C THR A 83 -8.48 -4.54 2.27
N LEU A 84 -7.63 -5.45 2.74
CA LEU A 84 -6.21 -5.47 2.45
C LEU A 84 -5.93 -5.76 0.96
N ASN A 85 -6.62 -6.73 0.36
CA ASN A 85 -6.50 -7.03 -1.07
C ASN A 85 -6.94 -5.85 -1.93
N SER A 86 -8.01 -5.16 -1.53
CA SER A 86 -8.44 -3.92 -2.19
C SER A 86 -7.37 -2.83 -2.13
N TYR A 87 -6.66 -2.70 -1.00
CA TYR A 87 -5.53 -1.77 -0.88
C TYR A 87 -4.40 -2.13 -1.85
N PHE A 88 -4.01 -3.42 -1.95
CA PHE A 88 -2.97 -3.85 -2.89
C PHE A 88 -3.36 -3.67 -4.35
N ILE A 89 -4.62 -3.92 -4.71
CA ILE A 89 -5.13 -3.67 -6.07
C ILE A 89 -4.96 -2.19 -6.43
N GLU A 90 -5.33 -1.27 -5.54
CA GLU A 90 -5.18 0.16 -5.81
C GLU A 90 -3.71 0.63 -5.84
N LEU A 91 -2.81 -0.01 -5.08
CA LEU A 91 -1.37 0.23 -5.24
C LEU A 91 -0.89 -0.13 -6.65
N ILE A 92 -1.31 -1.29 -7.18
CA ILE A 92 -0.94 -1.71 -8.54
C ILE A 92 -1.59 -0.82 -9.60
N ASN A 93 -2.88 -0.56 -9.50
CA ASN A 93 -3.61 0.33 -10.43
C ASN A 93 -3.03 1.75 -10.42
N GLY A 94 -2.47 2.19 -9.30
CA GLY A 94 -1.80 3.49 -9.19
C GLY A 94 -0.58 3.65 -10.10
N LEU A 95 -0.03 2.56 -10.64
CA LEU A 95 1.05 2.62 -11.63
C LEU A 95 0.58 3.11 -13.01
N ASP A 96 -0.71 3.05 -13.30
CA ASP A 96 -1.28 3.49 -14.59
C ASP A 96 -1.14 5.00 -14.82
N CYS A 97 -0.79 5.77 -13.78
CA CYS A 97 -0.46 7.19 -13.94
C CYS A 97 0.87 7.43 -14.68
N MET A 98 1.69 6.40 -14.89
CA MET A 98 2.97 6.50 -15.58
C MET A 98 2.92 5.92 -16.99
N ASP A 99 3.11 6.77 -18.00
CA ASP A 99 3.44 6.32 -19.35
C ASP A 99 4.92 6.00 -19.43
N GLN A 100 5.25 4.72 -19.20
CA GLN A 100 6.64 4.24 -19.26
C GLN A 100 7.27 4.37 -20.64
N LYS A 101 6.47 4.35 -21.71
CA LYS A 101 6.98 4.40 -23.09
C LYS A 101 7.46 5.80 -23.45
N HIS A 102 6.73 6.82 -22.99
CA HIS A 102 7.06 8.21 -23.27
C HIS A 102 7.73 8.93 -22.09
N ASN A 103 7.90 8.24 -20.95
CA ASN A 103 8.51 8.77 -19.72
C ASN A 103 7.73 9.99 -19.18
N VAL A 104 6.41 9.92 -19.22
CA VAL A 104 5.48 11.00 -18.83
C VAL A 104 4.60 10.57 -17.67
N LEU A 105 4.46 11.45 -16.69
CA LEU A 105 3.51 11.30 -15.59
C LEU A 105 2.18 11.98 -15.96
N ASN A 106 1.08 11.25 -15.85
CA ASN A 106 -0.26 11.82 -15.85
C ASN A 106 -0.62 12.27 -14.42
N ARG A 107 -0.58 13.59 -14.19
CA ARG A 107 -0.87 14.20 -12.89
C ARG A 107 -2.28 13.89 -12.37
N GLU A 108 -3.29 13.93 -13.24
CA GLU A 108 -4.68 13.71 -12.85
C GLU A 108 -4.88 12.27 -12.35
N LEU A 109 -4.38 11.29 -13.10
CA LEU A 109 -4.41 9.89 -12.71
C LEU A 109 -3.59 9.63 -11.43
N SER A 110 -2.46 10.33 -11.25
CA SER A 110 -1.65 10.23 -10.04
C SER A 110 -2.39 10.73 -8.79
N ILE A 111 -3.12 11.84 -8.90
CA ILE A 111 -3.94 12.39 -7.82
C ILE A 111 -5.10 11.44 -7.51
N GLU A 112 -5.79 10.95 -8.54
CA GLU A 112 -6.89 10.01 -8.39
C GLU A 112 -6.43 8.71 -7.72
N ALA A 113 -5.31 8.14 -8.17
CA ALA A 113 -4.71 6.95 -7.60
C ALA A 113 -4.40 7.12 -6.11
N GLN A 114 -3.73 8.23 -5.74
CA GLN A 114 -3.44 8.52 -4.33
C GLN A 114 -4.70 8.61 -3.48
N GLN A 115 -5.78 9.21 -4.01
CA GLN A 115 -7.04 9.28 -3.30
C GLN A 115 -7.69 7.90 -3.12
N LYS A 116 -7.67 7.03 -4.15
CA LYS A 116 -8.18 5.65 -4.05
C LYS A 116 -7.39 4.82 -3.05
N ILE A 117 -6.06 4.88 -3.11
CA ILE A 117 -5.15 4.22 -2.17
C ILE A 117 -5.46 4.64 -0.74
N LYS A 118 -5.59 5.96 -0.48
CA LYS A 118 -5.91 6.50 0.84
C LYS A 118 -7.29 6.05 1.34
N ASN A 119 -8.27 5.95 0.46
CA ASN A 119 -9.60 5.45 0.80
C ASN A 119 -9.56 3.97 1.19
N CYS A 120 -8.80 3.14 0.44
CA CYS A 120 -8.61 1.72 0.78
C CYS A 120 -7.80 1.54 2.07
N GLU A 121 -6.76 2.34 2.30
CA GLU A 121 -6.01 2.38 3.55
C GLU A 121 -6.96 2.64 4.73
N SER A 122 -7.78 3.68 4.63
CA SER A 122 -8.71 4.06 5.70
C SER A 122 -9.70 2.94 6.03
N LYS A 123 -10.24 2.27 5.00
CA LYS A 123 -11.14 1.11 5.17
C LYS A 123 -10.44 -0.08 5.83
N PHE A 124 -9.20 -0.36 5.46
CA PHE A 124 -8.40 -1.40 6.09
C PHE A 124 -8.12 -1.07 7.55
N MET A 125 -7.71 0.16 7.86
CA MET A 125 -7.43 0.64 9.22
C MET A 125 -8.68 0.62 10.11
N GLU A 126 -9.84 0.96 9.58
CA GLU A 126 -11.11 0.81 10.30
C GLU A 126 -11.44 -0.68 10.57
N THR A 127 -11.20 -1.54 9.60
CA THR A 127 -11.47 -2.98 9.70
C THR A 127 -10.57 -3.65 10.73
N ILE A 128 -9.27 -3.32 10.74
CA ILE A 128 -8.34 -3.85 11.75
C ILE A 128 -8.63 -3.28 13.14
N GLY A 129 -9.04 -2.00 13.24
CA GLY A 129 -9.49 -1.40 14.50
C GLY A 129 -10.68 -2.14 15.12
N LYS A 130 -11.67 -2.51 14.30
CA LYS A 130 -12.82 -3.34 14.73
C LYS A 130 -12.48 -4.80 14.99
N TYR A 131 -11.35 -5.27 14.48
CA TYR A 131 -10.87 -6.62 14.73
C TYR A 131 -10.22 -6.72 16.11
N ILE A 132 -9.48 -5.67 16.52
CA ILE A 132 -8.79 -5.61 17.81
C ILE A 132 -9.66 -5.11 18.98
N GLY A 133 -10.71 -4.33 18.71
CA GLY A 133 -11.65 -3.78 19.70
C GLY A 133 -12.94 -4.59 19.81
#